data_AF-A0A378WN67-F1
#
_entry.id   AF-A0A378WN67-F1
#
_cell.length_a   1.000
_cell.length_b   1.000
_cell.length_c   1.000
_cell.angle_alpha   90.00
_cell.angle_beta   90.00
_cell.angle_gamma   90.00
#
_symmetry.space_group_name_H-M   'P 1'
#
loop_
_entity.id
_entity.type
_entity.pdbx_description
1 polymer ?
#
loop_
_entity_poly.entity_id
_entity_poly.type
_entity_poly.pdbx_seq_one_letter_code
_entity_poly.pdbx_strand_id
1 'polypeptide(L)' 'MTPIKLHHLRPAPGAKTEKIRVGRGEGSKGKTAGRGTKGRRLARTCRPVSRAARCRSTCACRS' A
#
# COMPACT_ATOMS: atom_id res chain seq x y z
N MET A 1 -13.28 22.30 40.77
CA MET A 1 -13.10 21.90 39.36
C MET A 1 -11.64 21.56 39.15
N THR A 2 -11.29 20.28 39.12
CA THR A 2 -9.91 19.87 38.88
C THR A 2 -9.54 20.18 37.43
N PRO A 3 -8.41 20.86 37.17
CA PRO A 3 -8.02 21.20 35.80
C PRO A 3 -7.80 19.91 35.01
N ILE A 4 -8.35 19.87 33.80
CA ILE A 4 -8.12 18.78 32.85
C ILE A 4 -6.64 18.79 32.51
N LYS A 5 -5.91 17.85 33.07
CA LYS A 5 -4.52 17.56 32.69
C LYS A 5 -4.48 16.99 31.28
N LEU A 6 -3.35 17.19 30.59
CA LEU A 6 -3.13 16.75 29.21
C LEU A 6 -3.48 15.26 28.98
N HIS A 7 -3.32 14.42 30.00
CA HIS A 7 -3.57 12.97 29.94
C HIS A 7 -5.04 12.56 29.88
N HIS A 8 -5.99 13.49 30.08
CA HIS A 8 -7.42 13.19 30.01
C HIS A 8 -8.01 13.39 28.60
N LEU A 9 -7.24 13.95 27.67
CA LEU A 9 -7.67 14.16 26.28
C LEU A 9 -7.59 12.84 25.52
N ARG A 10 -8.75 12.29 25.12
CA ARG A 10 -8.84 11.12 24.24
C ARG A 10 -9.29 11.56 22.85
N PRO A 11 -8.76 10.97 21.78
CA PRO A 11 -9.21 11.25 20.43
C PRO A 11 -10.67 10.78 20.25
N ALA A 12 -11.38 11.41 19.31
CA ALA A 12 -12.72 11.00 18.94
C ALA A 12 -12.74 9.52 18.48
N PRO A 13 -13.82 8.78 18.75
CA PRO A 13 -13.96 7.41 18.27
C PRO A 13 -13.83 7.39 16.73
N GLY A 14 -12.96 6.52 16.21
CA GLY A 14 -12.67 6.40 14.78
C GLY A 14 -11.54 7.30 14.24
N ALA A 15 -11.01 8.25 15.02
CA ALA A 15 -9.97 9.16 14.54
C ALA A 15 -8.60 8.50 14.32
N LYS A 16 -8.32 7.38 15.00
CA LYS A 16 -7.07 6.63 14.84
C LYS A 16 -7.39 5.24 14.30
N THR A 17 -6.99 4.98 13.07
CA THR A 17 -7.05 3.65 12.46
C THR A 17 -5.66 3.03 12.40
N GLU A 18 -5.59 1.73 12.64
CA GLU A 18 -4.33 1.00 12.58
C GLU A 18 -3.92 0.76 11.12
N LYS A 19 -2.67 1.09 10.79
CA LYS A 19 -2.14 0.87 9.45
C LYS A 19 -1.80 -0.61 9.26
N ILE A 20 -2.45 -1.26 8.30
CA ILE A 20 -2.12 -2.64 7.91
C ILE A 20 -0.70 -2.67 7.32
N ARG A 21 0.20 -3.36 8.01
CA ARG A 21 1.60 -3.54 7.60
C ARG A 21 1.70 -4.76 6.70
N VAL A 22 2.00 -4.53 5.43
CA VAL A 22 2.12 -5.60 4.42
C VAL A 22 3.38 -6.45 4.63
N GLY A 23 3.34 -7.73 4.26
CA GLY A 23 4.51 -8.63 4.27
C GLY A 23 4.92 -9.14 5.66
N ARG A 24 3.98 -9.23 6.62
CA ARG A 24 4.24 -9.65 8.02
C ARG A 24 3.62 -11.00 8.39
N GLY A 25 3.22 -11.80 7.39
CA GLY A 25 2.56 -13.10 7.58
C GLY A 25 1.20 -13.16 6.88
N GLU A 26 0.54 -14.31 6.96
CA GLU A 26 -0.72 -14.60 6.27
C GLU A 26 -1.92 -13.77 6.78
N GLY A 27 -1.88 -13.32 8.04
CA GLY A 27 -2.88 -12.38 8.58
C GLY A 27 -2.73 -10.93 8.09
N SER A 28 -1.72 -10.63 7.26
CA SER A 28 -1.54 -9.33 6.60
C SER A 28 -1.85 -9.44 5.10
N LYS A 29 -1.48 -8.48 4.24
CA LYS A 29 -1.69 -8.55 2.77
C LYS A 29 -0.87 -9.64 2.04
N GLY A 30 -0.68 -10.81 2.68
CA GLY A 30 0.04 -11.98 2.19
C GLY A 30 1.55 -11.76 2.02
N LYS A 31 2.23 -12.82 1.60
CA LYS A 31 3.66 -12.83 1.27
C LYS A 31 4.04 -11.86 0.14
N THR A 32 3.12 -11.61 -0.79
CA THR A 32 3.34 -10.76 -1.97
C THR A 32 2.92 -9.30 -1.76
N ALA A 33 2.46 -8.92 -0.56
CA ALA A 33 2.06 -7.55 -0.23
C ALA A 33 1.03 -6.93 -1.21
N GLY A 34 0.25 -7.77 -1.92
CA GLY A 34 -0.70 -7.35 -2.95
C GLY A 34 -0.09 -7.03 -4.33
N ARG A 35 1.18 -7.39 -4.61
CA ARG A 35 1.85 -7.12 -5.89
C ARG A 35 1.69 -8.21 -6.96
N GLY A 36 1.04 -9.32 -6.66
CA GLY A 36 0.87 -10.45 -7.58
C GLY A 36 2.13 -11.32 -7.73
N THR A 37 2.23 -12.06 -8.84
CA THR A 37 3.36 -12.94 -9.17
C THR A 37 4.28 -12.32 -10.22
N LYS A 38 5.23 -13.09 -10.77
CA LYS A 38 6.37 -12.67 -11.63
C LYS A 38 6.11 -11.46 -12.55
N GLY A 39 7.15 -10.66 -12.80
CA GLY A 39 7.12 -9.57 -13.76
C GLY A 39 7.69 -8.27 -13.18
N ARG A 40 7.72 -7.22 -14.01
CA ARG A 40 8.36 -5.95 -13.64
C ARG A 40 7.68 -5.25 -12.45
N ARG A 41 6.35 -5.27 -12.37
CA ARG A 41 5.55 -4.64 -11.30
C ARG A 41 5.75 -5.26 -9.91
N LEU A 42 6.18 -6.52 -9.86
CA LEU A 42 6.55 -7.19 -8.60
C LEU A 42 7.89 -6.67 -8.07
N ALA A 43 8.87 -6.50 -8.96
CA ALA A 43 10.24 -6.16 -8.59
C ALA A 43 10.47 -4.65 -8.44
N ARG A 44 9.88 -3.83 -9.33
CA ARG A 44 10.10 -2.38 -9.38
C ARG A 44 8.81 -1.66 -9.79
N THR A 45 8.61 -0.45 -9.27
CA THR A 45 7.51 0.41 -9.71
C THR A 45 7.79 0.87 -11.14
N CYS A 46 6.95 0.47 -12.10
CA CYS A 46 7.05 0.98 -13.47
C CYS A 46 6.80 2.50 -13.45
N ARG A 47 7.78 3.28 -13.90
CA ARG A 47 7.71 4.73 -13.93
C ARG A 47 6.61 5.17 -14.91
N PRO A 48 5.60 5.94 -14.49
CA PRO A 48 4.59 6.47 -15.40
C PRO A 48 5.21 7.64 -16.16
N VAL A 49 5.76 7.38 -17.35
CA VAL A 49 5.96 8.44 -18.33
C VAL A 49 4.60 8.73 -18.98
N SER A 50 4.20 9.99 -18.91
CA SER A 50 2.91 10.59 -19.27
C SER A 50 2.11 9.95 -20.42
N ARG A 51 0.78 9.87 -20.18
CA ARG A 51 -0.36 9.78 -21.12
C ARG A 51 -0.35 8.66 -22.16
N ALA A 52 -1.21 7.66 -21.95
CA ALA A 52 -2.03 7.01 -22.99
C ALA A 52 -1.35 6.44 -24.28
N ALA A 53 -0.04 6.22 -24.32
CA ALA A 53 0.62 5.66 -25.50
C ALA A 53 1.14 4.24 -25.20
N ARG A 54 0.33 3.25 -25.60
CA ARG A 54 0.70 1.82 -25.77
C ARG A 54 1.07 1.03 -24.50
N CYS A 55 0.05 0.75 -23.69
CA CYS A 55 0.00 -0.51 -22.94
C CYS A 55 -1.29 -1.25 -23.29
N ARG A 56 -1.52 -1.45 -24.59
CA ARG A 56 -2.41 -2.52 -25.06
C ARG A 56 -1.49 -3.66 -25.52
N SER A 57 -1.42 -4.70 -24.70
CA SER A 57 -1.39 -6.10 -25.14
C SER A 57 -0.28 -6.63 -26.08
N THR A 58 0.96 -6.15 -26.03
CA THR A 58 2.10 -6.91 -26.59
C THR A 58 3.00 -7.34 -25.42
N CYS A 59 2.81 -8.50 -24.79
CA CYS A 59 2.98 -9.83 -25.38
C CYS A 59 4.14 -9.84 -26.38
N ALA A 60 5.25 -10.45 -25.97
CA ALA A 60 6.44 -10.73 -26.77
C ALA A 60 7.20 -9.50 -27.32
N CYS A 61 8.47 -9.70 -27.67
CA CYS A 61 9.32 -8.77 -28.41
C CYS A 61 9.92 -7.60 -27.61
N ARG A 62 10.84 -7.94 -26.70
CA ARG A 62 12.24 -7.50 -26.81
C ARG A 62 13.07 -8.31 -25.82
N SER A 63 13.69 -9.36 -26.37
CA SER A 63 14.62 -10.33 -25.77
C SER A 63 14.15 -11.00 -24.49
#